data_AF-A0AAJ1V3V9-F1
#
_entry.id   AF-A0AAJ1V3V9-F1
#
_cell.length_a   1.000
_cell.length_b   1.000
_cell.length_c   1.000
_cell.angle_alpha   90.00
_cell.angle_beta   90.00
_cell.angle_gamma   90.00
#
_symmetry.space_group_name_H-M   'P 1'
#
loop_
_entity.id
_entity.type
_entity.pdbx_description
1 polymer ?
#
loop_
_entity_poly.entity_id
_entity_poly.type
_entity_poly.pdbx_seq_one_letter_code
_entity_poly.pdbx_strand_id
1 'polypeptide(L)'
;MTLIGQISQQSGVEGRMLIAPLFSSSAETAKVQRKEPAVARVLELFDDIDIAVLSVGAWDSRVTQLEQLLPQSDIEVLDQRGAAADSSGVFFDADGNYLNLPPERSPYFHNRRANLEGP
;
A
#
# COMPACT_ATOMS: atom_id res chain seq x y z
N MET A 1 20.00 -6.86 3.98
CA MET A 1 19.91 -5.58 4.74
C MET A 1 18.86 -4.72 4.06
N THR A 2 17.94 -4.09 4.80
CA THR A 2 16.85 -3.27 4.23
C THR A 2 17.34 -1.84 3.96
N LEU A 3 16.72 -1.12 3.02
CA LEU A 3 17.09 0.28 2.68
C LEU A 3 17.09 1.18 3.92
N ILE A 4 16.06 1.10 4.77
CA ILE A 4 15.96 1.86 6.01
C ILE A 4 17.12 1.51 6.96
N GLY A 5 17.44 0.22 7.11
CA GLY A 5 18.57 -0.21 7.93
C GLY A 5 19.92 0.33 7.42
N GLN A 6 20.11 0.41 6.10
CA GLN A 6 21.29 1.03 5.49
C GLN A 6 21.38 2.52 5.80
N ILE A 7 20.28 3.26 5.60
CA ILE A 7 20.21 4.70 5.85
C ILE A 7 20.51 5.01 7.32
N SER A 8 19.84 4.32 8.25
CA SER A 8 20.05 4.53 9.70
C SER A 8 21.50 4.28 10.13
N GLN A 9 22.12 3.20 9.64
CA GLN A 9 23.52 2.89 9.97
C GLN A 9 24.51 3.93 9.42
N GLN A 10 24.28 4.44 8.21
CA GLN A 10 25.21 5.36 7.55
C GLN A 10 25.07 6.81 8.01
N SER A 11 23.89 7.22 8.47
CA SER A 11 23.59 8.62 8.82
C SER A 11 23.40 8.86 10.32
N GLY A 12 23.30 7.79 11.13
CA GLY A 12 23.00 7.91 12.56
C GLY A 12 21.56 8.33 12.85
N VAL A 13 20.69 8.40 11.84
CA VAL A 13 19.27 8.74 12.01
C VAL A 13 18.47 7.52 12.47
N GLU A 14 17.41 7.80 13.21
CA GLU A 14 16.55 6.76 13.71
C GLU A 14 15.66 6.17 12.61
N GLY A 15 15.67 4.83 12.47
CA GLY A 15 14.84 4.11 11.51
C GLY A 15 13.56 3.57 12.16
N ARG A 16 12.45 3.67 11.45
CA ARG A 16 11.17 3.04 11.80
C ARG A 16 10.72 2.16 10.64
N MET A 17 10.35 0.93 10.94
CA MET A 17 9.86 -0.01 9.93
C MET A 17 8.43 -0.42 10.26
N LEU A 18 7.55 -0.32 9.28
CA LEU A 18 6.21 -0.90 9.35
C LEU A 18 6.33 -2.40 9.11
N ILE A 19 6.24 -3.19 10.18
CA ILE A 19 6.27 -4.65 10.10
C ILE A 19 4.83 -5.16 10.03
N ALA A 20 4.27 -5.11 8.84
CA ALA A 20 2.94 -5.62 8.51
C ALA A 20 2.92 -6.09 7.05
N PRO A 21 2.05 -7.03 6.67
CA PRO A 21 1.86 -7.37 5.27
C PRO A 21 1.31 -6.16 4.52
N LEU A 22 1.72 -5.99 3.25
CA LEU A 22 1.17 -4.97 2.36
C LEU A 22 -0.32 -5.21 2.09
N PHE A 23 -0.69 -6.48 1.97
CA PHE A 23 -2.04 -6.94 1.71
C PHE A 23 -2.46 -7.95 2.79
N SER A 24 -3.57 -7.70 3.48
CA SER A 24 -4.12 -8.61 4.49
C SER A 24 -5.16 -9.54 3.86
N SER A 25 -5.29 -10.76 4.38
CA SER A 25 -6.25 -11.76 3.88
C SER A 25 -7.73 -11.41 4.06
N SER A 26 -8.05 -10.36 4.83
CA SER A 26 -9.40 -9.83 5.01
C SER A 26 -9.38 -8.39 5.55
N ALA A 27 -10.52 -7.70 5.46
CA ALA A 27 -10.70 -6.36 6.06
C ALA A 27 -10.57 -6.39 7.58
N GLU A 28 -11.11 -7.44 8.20
CA GLU A 28 -11.09 -7.68 9.63
C GLU A 28 -9.65 -7.90 10.10
N THR A 29 -8.88 -8.73 9.39
CA THR A 29 -7.45 -8.94 9.67
C THR A 29 -6.66 -7.63 9.55
N ALA A 30 -6.91 -6.84 8.51
CA ALA A 30 -6.26 -5.53 8.35
C ALA A 30 -6.61 -4.58 9.52
N LYS A 31 -7.87 -4.55 9.97
CA LYS A 31 -8.30 -3.74 11.12
C LYS A 31 -7.62 -4.17 12.42
N VAL A 32 -7.49 -5.47 12.65
CA VAL A 32 -6.79 -6.00 13.84
C VAL A 32 -5.30 -5.64 13.79
N GLN A 33 -4.63 -5.89 12.65
CA GLN A 33 -3.21 -5.58 12.47
C GLN A 33 -2.90 -4.09 12.69
N ARG A 34 -3.76 -3.18 12.22
CA ARG A 34 -3.59 -1.73 12.43
C ARG A 34 -3.66 -1.32 13.90
N LYS A 35 -4.33 -2.10 14.75
CA LYS A 35 -4.46 -1.83 16.19
C LYS A 35 -3.32 -2.40 17.02
N GLU A 36 -2.48 -3.27 16.44
CA GLU A 36 -1.30 -3.78 17.15
C GLU A 36 -0.36 -2.62 17.50
N PRO A 37 0.08 -2.47 18.76
CA PRO A 37 0.80 -1.27 19.20
C PRO A 37 2.05 -0.95 18.37
N ALA A 38 2.78 -1.96 17.90
CA ALA A 38 3.97 -1.79 17.07
C ALA A 38 3.64 -1.26 15.66
N VAL A 39 2.48 -1.63 15.11
CA VAL A 39 2.01 -1.15 13.80
C VAL A 39 1.41 0.24 13.92
N ALA A 40 0.50 0.43 14.89
CA ALA A 40 -0.15 1.70 15.15
C ALA A 40 0.85 2.84 15.32
N ARG A 41 1.89 2.63 16.14
CA ARG A 41 2.91 3.64 16.41
C ARG A 41 3.71 4.06 15.17
N VAL A 42 3.88 3.19 14.18
CA VAL A 42 4.57 3.56 12.93
C VAL A 42 3.61 4.26 11.98
N LEU A 43 2.34 3.83 11.93
CA LEU A 43 1.32 4.47 11.11
C LEU A 43 1.02 5.91 11.58
N GLU A 44 1.04 6.17 12.89
CA GLU A 44 0.88 7.51 13.47
C GLU A 44 1.94 8.50 12.94
N LEU A 45 3.14 8.02 12.57
CA LEU A 45 4.20 8.88 12.04
C LEU A 45 3.91 9.37 10.62
N PHE A 46 2.97 8.75 9.89
CA PHE A 46 2.68 9.13 8.50
C PHE A 46 2.02 10.50 8.41
N ASP A 47 1.34 10.96 9.47
CA ASP A 47 0.70 12.27 9.51
C ASP A 47 1.73 13.42 9.69
N ASP A 48 2.96 13.09 10.12
CA ASP A 48 4.01 14.05 10.44
C ASP A 48 5.19 14.03 9.44
N ILE A 49 5.06 13.39 8.27
CA ILE A 49 6.17 13.32 7.30
C ILE A 49 6.37 14.61 6.51
N ASP A 50 7.60 15.10 6.44
CA ASP A 50 7.96 16.25 5.60
C ASP A 50 8.22 15.86 4.14
N ILE A 51 8.73 14.65 3.92
CA ILE A 51 9.20 14.16 2.62
C ILE A 51 8.79 12.70 2.47
N ALA A 52 8.13 12.37 1.35
CA ALA A 52 7.86 11.00 0.93
C ALA A 52 8.71 10.65 -0.29
N VAL A 53 9.45 9.54 -0.22
CA VAL A 53 10.16 8.96 -1.37
C VAL A 53 9.44 7.69 -1.78
N LEU A 54 8.85 7.69 -2.97
CA LEU A 54 8.02 6.60 -3.49
C LEU A 54 8.55 6.11 -4.83
N SER A 55 8.35 4.82 -5.13
CA SER A 55 8.55 4.26 -6.46
C SER A 55 7.20 4.11 -7.15
N VAL A 56 7.16 4.32 -8.47
CA VAL A 56 5.99 4.02 -9.30
C VAL A 56 6.28 2.76 -10.11
N GLY A 57 5.42 1.76 -9.97
CA GLY A 57 5.42 0.56 -10.79
C GLY A 57 4.55 0.76 -12.03
N ALA A 58 5.04 0.37 -13.20
CA ALA A 58 4.21 0.31 -14.40
C ALA A 58 3.40 -0.99 -14.40
N TRP A 59 2.07 -0.85 -14.41
CA TRP A 59 1.14 -1.99 -14.41
C TRP A 59 1.00 -2.58 -15.80
N ASP A 60 0.75 -1.75 -16.82
CA ASP A 60 0.50 -2.21 -18.20
C ASP A 60 1.65 -3.02 -18.78
N SER A 61 2.89 -2.60 -18.54
CA SER A 61 4.09 -3.29 -18.99
C SER A 61 4.56 -4.39 -18.03
N ARG A 62 3.78 -4.70 -16.98
CA ARG A 62 4.08 -5.70 -15.94
C ARG A 62 5.47 -5.54 -15.29
N VAL A 63 5.90 -4.29 -15.12
CA VAL A 63 7.14 -3.97 -14.39
C VAL A 63 6.88 -3.95 -12.88
N THR A 64 5.62 -3.75 -12.48
CA THR A 64 5.17 -3.91 -11.11
C THR A 64 5.57 -5.26 -10.50
N GLN A 65 5.84 -5.25 -9.20
CA GLN A 65 6.05 -6.47 -8.42
C GLN A 65 4.75 -6.98 -7.79
N LEU A 66 3.65 -6.22 -7.88
CA LEU A 66 2.40 -6.54 -7.18
C LEU A 66 1.60 -7.64 -7.87
N GLU A 67 1.83 -7.92 -9.15
CA GLU A 67 1.15 -9.00 -9.89
C GLU A 67 1.32 -10.35 -9.17
N GLN A 68 2.49 -10.61 -8.57
CA GLN A 68 2.78 -11.87 -7.87
C GLN A 68 2.11 -11.98 -6.49
N LEU A 69 1.58 -10.87 -5.97
CA LEU A 69 0.97 -10.78 -4.63
C LEU A 69 -0.57 -10.81 -4.68
N LEU A 70 -1.14 -10.72 -5.88
CA LEU A 70 -2.58 -10.61 -6.08
C LEU A 70 -3.14 -11.91 -6.69
N PRO A 71 -4.37 -12.29 -6.34
CA PRO A 71 -5.05 -13.38 -7.03
C PRO A 71 -5.38 -12.96 -8.46
N GLN A 72 -5.43 -13.93 -9.38
CA GLN A 72 -5.69 -13.69 -10.80
C GLN A 72 -6.98 -12.89 -11.06
N SER A 73 -8.02 -13.12 -10.25
CA SER A 73 -9.30 -12.39 -10.33
C SER A 73 -9.13 -10.89 -10.11
N ASP A 74 -8.21 -10.47 -9.24
CA ASP A 74 -7.98 -9.07 -8.93
C ASP A 74 -7.19 -8.39 -10.04
N ILE A 75 -6.23 -9.11 -10.63
CA ILE A 75 -5.45 -8.66 -11.79
C ILE A 75 -6.40 -8.38 -12.95
N GLU A 76 -7.31 -9.31 -13.24
CA GLU A 76 -8.32 -9.15 -14.31
C GLU A 76 -9.22 -7.94 -14.08
N VAL A 77 -9.62 -7.69 -12.83
CA VAL A 77 -10.45 -6.51 -12.49
C VAL A 77 -9.65 -5.21 -12.64
N LEU A 78 -8.38 -5.18 -12.24
CA LEU A 78 -7.50 -4.03 -12.42
C LEU A 78 -7.28 -3.71 -13.90
N ASP A 79 -7.02 -4.74 -14.71
CA ASP A 79 -6.89 -4.62 -16.17
C ASP A 79 -8.18 -4.08 -16.81
N GLN A 80 -9.34 -4.65 -16.46
CA GLN A 80 -10.64 -4.20 -16.96
C GLN A 80 -10.96 -2.75 -16.58
N ARG A 81 -10.41 -2.26 -15.47
CA ARG A 81 -10.57 -0.88 -15.01
C ARG A 81 -9.50 0.07 -15.52
N GLY A 82 -8.56 -0.41 -16.34
CA GLY A 82 -7.54 0.43 -16.97
C GLY A 82 -6.44 0.86 -16.02
N ALA A 83 -6.05 0.01 -15.05
CA ALA A 83 -4.89 0.27 -14.22
C ALA A 83 -3.64 0.42 -15.09
N ALA A 84 -2.96 1.56 -15.00
CA ALA A 84 -1.73 1.85 -15.76
C ALA A 84 -0.49 1.83 -14.85
N ALA A 85 -0.66 2.14 -13.56
CA ALA A 85 0.43 2.21 -12.59
C ALA A 85 0.01 1.82 -11.17
N ASP A 86 1.01 1.54 -10.33
CA ASP A 86 0.83 1.41 -8.88
C ASP A 86 1.94 2.11 -8.07
N SER A 87 1.61 2.45 -6.83
CA SER A 87 2.58 2.86 -5.82
C SER A 87 2.08 2.44 -4.45
N SER A 88 2.88 1.70 -3.68
CA SER A 88 2.54 1.29 -2.31
C SER A 88 1.17 0.56 -2.19
N GLY A 89 0.83 -0.28 -3.17
CA GLY A 89 -0.44 -1.01 -3.21
C GLY A 89 -1.66 -0.17 -3.63
N VAL A 90 -1.43 1.04 -4.14
CA VAL A 90 -2.44 1.97 -4.65
C VAL A 90 -2.36 1.97 -6.18
N PHE A 91 -3.48 1.78 -6.86
CA PHE A 91 -3.54 1.64 -8.33
C PHE A 91 -4.13 2.88 -8.99
N PHE A 92 -3.59 3.24 -10.15
CA PHE A 92 -3.96 4.45 -10.88
C PHE A 92 -4.24 4.15 -12.34
N ASP A 93 -5.20 4.87 -12.93
CA ASP A 93 -5.39 4.89 -14.39
C ASP A 93 -4.38 5.82 -15.08
N ALA A 94 -4.43 5.87 -16.42
CA ALA A 94 -3.52 6.69 -17.24
C ALA A 94 -3.66 8.21 -17.00
N ASP A 95 -4.80 8.64 -16.46
CA ASP A 95 -5.07 10.05 -16.10
C ASP A 95 -4.62 10.38 -14.67
N GLY A 96 -4.11 9.38 -13.93
CA GLY A 96 -3.65 9.52 -12.55
C GLY A 96 -4.77 9.42 -11.51
N ASN A 97 -5.98 9.00 -11.88
CA ASN A 97 -7.06 8.80 -10.93
C ASN A 97 -6.87 7.49 -10.17
N TYR A 98 -7.16 7.52 -8.88
CA TYR A 98 -7.14 6.30 -8.06
C TYR A 98 -8.26 5.33 -8.45
N LEU A 99 -7.88 4.07 -8.65
CA LEU A 99 -8.84 2.99 -8.88
C LEU A 99 -9.35 2.45 -7.53
N ASN A 100 -10.55 2.90 -7.15
CA ASN A 100 -11.22 2.38 -5.96
C ASN A 100 -11.85 1.01 -6.25
N LEU A 101 -11.17 -0.05 -5.83
CA LEU A 101 -11.69 -1.41 -5.94
C LEU A 101 -12.65 -1.71 -4.76
N PRO A 102 -13.87 -2.21 -5.03
CA PRO A 102 -14.82 -2.53 -3.98
C PRO A 102 -14.33 -3.72 -3.12
N PRO A 103 -14.53 -3.67 -1.79
CA PRO A 103 -14.12 -4.74 -0.89
C PRO A 103 -14.86 -6.07 -1.14
N GLU A 104 -16.04 -6.05 -1.76
CA GLU A 104 -16.79 -7.28 -2.08
C GLU A 104 -16.12 -8.17 -3.15
N ARG A 105 -15.08 -7.70 -3.84
CA ARG A 105 -14.39 -8.46 -4.90
C ARG A 105 -13.00 -8.94 -4.51
N SER A 106 -12.39 -8.31 -3.51
CA SER A 106 -11.07 -8.71 -3.03
C SER A 106 -10.86 -8.33 -1.58
N PRO A 107 -10.40 -9.25 -0.73
CA PRO A 107 -10.04 -8.93 0.64
C PRO A 107 -8.80 -8.03 0.73
N TYR A 108 -8.12 -7.73 -0.38
CA TYR A 108 -6.89 -6.93 -0.40
C TYR A 108 -7.14 -5.45 -0.68
N PHE A 109 -8.30 -5.12 -1.23
CA PHE A 109 -8.67 -3.77 -1.61
C PHE A 109 -9.77 -3.22 -0.72
N HIS A 110 -9.39 -2.58 0.37
CA HIS A 110 -10.33 -1.86 1.22
C HIS A 110 -10.40 -0.39 0.84
N ASN A 111 -11.62 0.10 0.66
CA ASN A 111 -11.91 1.50 0.39
C ASN A 111 -11.27 2.41 1.47
N ARG A 112 -10.19 3.11 1.11
CA ARG A 112 -9.51 4.05 2.01
C ARG A 112 -10.25 5.37 2.20
N ARG A 113 -11.23 5.74 1.36
CA ARG A 113 -12.00 6.99 1.59
C ARG A 113 -12.76 6.96 2.91
N ALA A 114 -13.25 5.79 3.34
CA ALA A 114 -13.91 5.64 4.64
C ALA A 114 -12.97 5.83 5.86
N ASN A 115 -11.65 5.89 5.66
CA ASN A 115 -10.66 6.12 6.71
C ASN A 115 -9.95 7.48 6.62
N LEU A 116 -10.16 8.24 5.53
CA LEU A 116 -9.67 9.61 5.37
C LEU A 116 -10.74 10.64 5.74
N GLU A 117 -11.99 10.20 5.86
CA GLU A 117 -13.05 10.93 6.56
C GLU A 117 -13.01 10.52 8.04
N GLY A 118 -12.07 11.12 8.79
CA GLY A 118 -12.25 11.28 10.23
C GLY A 118 -13.43 12.24 10.53
N PRO A 119 -13.91 12.32 11.78
CA PRO A 119 -15.10 13.10 12.15
C PRO A 119 -15.03 14.58 11.76
#